data_AF-A0A5J4VXV3-F1
#
_entry.id   AF-A0A5J4VXV3-F1
#
_cell.length_a   1.000
_cell.length_b   1.000
_cell.length_c   1.000
_cell.angle_alpha   90.00
_cell.angle_beta   90.00
_cell.angle_gamma   90.00
#
_symmetry.space_group_name_H-M   'P 1'
#
loop_
_entity.id
_entity.type
_entity.pdbx_description
1 polymer ?
#
loop_
_entity_poly.entity_id
_entity_poly.type
_entity_poly.pdbx_seq_one_letter_code
_entity_poly.pdbx_strand_id
1 'polypeptide(L)'
;MHLQIRISFKFRAYCVDWVVDLHRTLSQTYETSLQADTLFLSISLFDRFLSRKVVSQEKLYLVALGCFFVASKFKETYYPSVDQLLKFAPDVGKEDLLKMERIILSELHYSLGAPTPLTFLKRYAKAAHAD
;
A
#
# COMPACT_ATOMS: atom_id res chain seq x y z
N MET A 1 -5.37 15.11 3.76
CA MET A 1 -5.80 15.24 2.34
C MET A 1 -6.09 16.68 1.89
N HIS A 2 -5.84 17.72 2.70
CA HIS A 2 -6.15 19.11 2.32
C HIS A 2 -5.38 19.62 1.08
N LEU A 3 -4.27 18.98 0.73
CA LEU A 3 -3.50 19.25 -0.51
C LEU A 3 -4.18 18.72 -1.78
N GLN A 4 -5.04 17.70 -1.68
CA GLN A 4 -5.63 17.07 -2.86
C GLN A 4 -6.89 17.82 -3.29
N ILE A 5 -6.75 18.73 -4.25
CA ILE A 5 -7.89 19.51 -4.77
C ILE A 5 -8.78 18.65 -5.68
N ARG A 6 -8.21 17.67 -6.38
CA ARG A 6 -8.90 16.85 -7.39
C ARG A 6 -9.23 15.42 -6.95
N ILE A 7 -8.78 14.99 -5.77
CA ILE A 7 -9.05 13.64 -5.25
C ILE A 7 -10.02 13.76 -4.08
N SER A 8 -11.25 13.31 -4.29
CA SER A 8 -12.23 13.19 -3.22
C SER A 8 -11.93 11.99 -2.33
N PHE A 9 -12.50 11.98 -1.11
CA PHE A 9 -12.43 10.82 -0.22
C PHE A 9 -12.97 9.53 -0.85
N LYS A 10 -13.91 9.62 -1.81
CA LYS A 10 -14.45 8.46 -2.52
C LYS A 10 -13.38 7.76 -3.37
N PHE A 11 -12.54 8.53 -4.08
CA PHE A 11 -11.46 7.93 -4.87
C PHE A 11 -10.41 7.25 -4.01
N ARG A 12 -10.09 7.84 -2.85
CA ARG A 12 -9.24 7.18 -1.85
C ARG A 12 -9.87 5.85 -1.39
N ALA A 13 -11.17 5.85 -1.07
CA ALA A 13 -11.87 4.63 -0.65
C ALA A 13 -11.80 3.54 -1.73
N TYR A 14 -12.08 3.87 -2.99
CA TYR A 14 -11.97 2.90 -4.09
C TYR A 14 -10.56 2.32 -4.25
N CYS A 15 -9.52 3.14 -4.10
CA CYS A 15 -8.14 2.63 -4.13
C CYS A 15 -7.82 1.73 -2.94
N VAL A 16 -8.31 2.07 -1.74
CA VAL A 16 -8.10 1.23 -0.56
C VAL A 16 -8.84 -0.10 -0.69
N ASP A 17 -10.10 -0.11 -1.14
CA ASP A 17 -10.87 -1.33 -1.39
C ASP A 17 -10.15 -2.21 -2.42
N TRP A 18 -9.65 -1.61 -3.50
CA TRP A 18 -8.86 -2.32 -4.50
C TRP A 18 -7.57 -2.92 -3.93
N VAL A 19 -6.84 -2.19 -3.07
CA VAL A 19 -5.63 -2.72 -2.40
C VAL A 19 -5.98 -3.87 -1.44
N VAL A 20 -7.13 -3.82 -0.77
CA VAL A 20 -7.62 -4.92 0.08
C VAL A 20 -7.88 -6.17 -0.77
N ASP A 21 -8.54 -6.03 -1.92
CA ASP A 21 -8.81 -7.14 -2.82
C ASP A 21 -7.53 -7.70 -3.46
N LEU A 22 -6.58 -6.82 -3.83
CA LEU A 22 -5.24 -7.21 -4.27
C LEU A 22 -4.54 -8.04 -3.20
N HIS A 23 -4.46 -7.55 -1.96
CA HIS A 23 -3.83 -8.26 -0.84
C HIS A 23 -4.47 -9.62 -0.60
N ARG A 24 -5.81 -9.69 -0.60
CA ARG A 24 -6.57 -10.94 -0.43
C ARG A 24 -6.25 -11.95 -1.53
N THR A 25 -6.28 -11.52 -2.79
CA THR A 25 -6.06 -12.40 -3.95
C THR A 25 -4.62 -12.92 -3.98
N LEU A 26 -3.64 -12.06 -3.72
CA LEU A 26 -2.25 -12.48 -3.59
C LEU A 26 -2.08 -13.46 -2.42
N SER A 27 -2.70 -13.21 -1.27
CA SER A 27 -2.61 -14.11 -0.11
C SER A 27 -3.19 -15.51 -0.38
N GLN A 28 -4.17 -15.62 -1.29
CA GLN A 28 -4.75 -16.90 -1.70
C GLN A 28 -3.94 -17.63 -2.79
N THR A 29 -3.23 -16.88 -3.63
CA THR A 29 -2.53 -17.43 -4.80
C THR A 29 -1.08 -17.80 -4.50
N TYR A 30 -0.50 -17.25 -3.43
CA TYR A 30 0.92 -17.41 -3.11
C TYR A 30 1.14 -18.60 -2.19
N GLU A 31 2.33 -19.20 -2.30
CA GLU A 31 2.76 -20.29 -1.40
C GLU A 31 2.76 -19.86 0.07
N THR A 32 2.96 -18.56 0.32
CA THR A 32 2.87 -17.95 1.65
C THR A 32 1.89 -16.78 1.62
N SER A 33 0.96 -16.78 2.58
CA SER A 33 -0.01 -15.70 2.76
C SER A 33 0.68 -14.42 3.22
N LEU A 34 0.28 -13.27 2.65
CA LEU A 34 0.84 -11.97 3.00
C LEU A 34 0.34 -11.54 4.39
N GLN A 35 1.23 -10.95 5.18
CA GLN A 35 0.90 -10.45 6.50
C GLN A 35 -0.10 -9.29 6.42
N ALA A 36 -1.04 -9.24 7.38
CA ALA A 36 -1.95 -8.11 7.49
C ALA A 36 -1.20 -6.77 7.71
N ASP A 37 -0.04 -6.80 8.38
CA ASP A 37 0.80 -5.62 8.57
C ASP A 37 1.23 -4.96 7.25
N THR A 38 1.39 -5.74 6.17
CA THR A 38 1.69 -5.24 4.83
C THR A 38 0.55 -4.40 4.26
N LEU A 39 -0.69 -4.86 4.41
CA LEU A 39 -1.89 -4.13 3.99
C LEU A 39 -2.01 -2.80 4.75
N PHE A 40 -1.92 -2.84 6.08
CA PHE A 40 -2.03 -1.63 6.90
C PHE A 40 -0.88 -0.64 6.66
N LEU A 41 0.33 -1.14 6.43
CA LEU A 41 1.46 -0.30 6.06
C LEU A 41 1.23 0.34 4.68
N SER A 42 0.78 -0.43 3.68
CA SER A 42 0.46 0.09 2.34
C SER A 42 -0.50 1.27 2.40
N ILE A 43 -1.61 1.13 3.14
CA ILE A 43 -2.62 2.19 3.30
C ILE A 43 -2.00 3.42 4.00
N SER A 44 -1.19 3.21 5.04
CA SER A 44 -0.48 4.29 5.72
C SER A 44 0.48 5.04 4.79
N LEU A 45 1.26 4.33 3.98
CA LEU A 45 2.17 4.93 2.99
C LEU A 45 1.38 5.72 1.94
N PHE A 46 0.26 5.17 1.48
CA PHE A 46 -0.63 5.82 0.51
C PHE A 46 -1.16 7.16 1.04
N ASP A 47 -1.73 7.17 2.25
CA ASP A 47 -2.26 8.39 2.86
C ASP A 47 -1.17 9.43 3.12
N ARG A 48 0.00 8.99 3.58
CA ARG A 48 1.15 9.87 3.82
C ARG A 48 1.67 10.47 2.52
N PHE A 49 1.74 9.68 1.45
CA PHE A 49 2.14 10.17 0.14
C PHE A 49 1.17 11.23 -0.39
N LEU A 50 -0.14 10.96 -0.33
CA LEU A 50 -1.19 11.91 -0.71
C LEU A 50 -1.25 13.15 0.19
N SER A 51 -0.66 13.10 1.38
CA SER A 51 -0.51 14.27 2.25
C SER A 51 0.66 15.19 1.87
N ARG A 52 1.56 14.75 0.98
CA ARG A 52 2.79 15.50 0.62
C ARG A 52 2.85 15.87 -0.85
N LYS A 53 2.32 15.01 -1.74
CA LYS A 53 2.40 15.20 -3.19
C LYS A 53 1.01 15.28 -3.80
N VAL A 54 0.75 16.31 -4.62
CA VAL A 54 -0.47 16.39 -5.42
C VAL A 54 -0.43 15.33 -6.52
N VAL A 55 -1.52 14.57 -6.66
CA VAL A 55 -1.61 13.44 -7.60
C VAL A 55 -2.83 13.62 -8.50
N SER A 56 -2.71 13.26 -9.78
CA SER A 56 -3.87 13.18 -10.68
C SER A 56 -4.66 11.91 -10.43
N GLN A 57 -5.98 11.98 -10.63
CA GLN A 57 -6.87 10.83 -10.42
C GLN A 57 -6.43 9.59 -11.22
N GLU A 58 -5.96 9.78 -12.46
CA GLU A 58 -5.45 8.72 -13.35
C GLU A 58 -4.24 7.97 -12.78
N LYS A 59 -3.39 8.65 -11.99
CA LYS A 59 -2.20 8.05 -11.40
C LYS A 59 -2.46 7.46 -10.02
N LEU A 60 -3.67 7.62 -9.47
CA LEU A 60 -3.96 7.25 -8.09
C LEU A 60 -3.83 5.74 -7.84
N TYR A 61 -4.30 4.91 -8.77
CA TYR A 61 -4.14 3.45 -8.70
C TYR A 61 -2.67 3.02 -8.78
N LEU A 62 -1.87 3.68 -9.64
CA LEU A 62 -0.44 3.42 -9.72
C LEU A 62 0.28 3.77 -8.42
N VAL A 63 -0.09 4.89 -7.77
CA VAL A 63 0.44 5.25 -6.45
C VAL A 63 0.05 4.19 -5.41
N ALA A 64 -1.21 3.75 -5.38
CA ALA A 64 -1.68 2.73 -4.45
C ALA A 64 -0.91 1.39 -4.64
N LEU A 65 -0.74 0.96 -5.89
CA LEU A 65 0.05 -0.24 -6.22
C LEU A 65 1.52 -0.09 -5.83
N GLY A 66 2.11 1.08 -6.08
CA GLY A 66 3.48 1.38 -5.67
C GLY A 66 3.65 1.35 -4.14
N CYS A 67 2.70 1.92 -3.38
CA CYS A 67 2.71 1.87 -1.93
C CYS A 67 2.59 0.44 -1.40
N PHE A 68 1.77 -0.40 -2.04
CA PHE A 68 1.66 -1.81 -1.73
C PHE A 68 2.97 -2.55 -1.99
N PHE A 69 3.61 -2.32 -3.14
CA PHE A 69 4.89 -2.94 -3.48
C PHE A 69 6.01 -2.55 -2.51
N VAL A 70 6.08 -1.28 -2.12
CA VAL A 70 7.03 -0.81 -1.10
C VAL A 70 6.75 -1.47 0.25
N ALA A 71 5.48 -1.53 0.67
CA ALA A 71 5.10 -2.16 1.93
C ALA A 71 5.43 -3.66 1.96
N SER A 72 5.17 -4.39 0.87
CA SER A 72 5.48 -5.82 0.80
C SER A 72 6.98 -6.08 0.87
N LYS A 73 7.81 -5.28 0.20
CA LYS A 73 9.27 -5.39 0.31
C LYS A 73 9.81 -5.05 1.70
N PHE A 74 9.08 -4.24 2.46
CA PHE A 74 9.48 -3.86 3.81
C PHE A 74 9.06 -4.88 4.88
N LYS A 75 7.94 -5.58 4.67
CA LYS A 75 7.33 -6.46 5.68
C LYS A 75 7.50 -7.94 5.43
N GLU A 76 7.55 -8.36 4.16
CA GLU A 76 7.53 -9.77 3.80
C GLU A 76 8.94 -10.28 3.52
N THR A 77 9.22 -11.51 3.96
CA THR A 77 10.43 -12.25 3.53
C THR A 77 10.36 -12.58 2.05
N TYR A 78 9.17 -12.99 1.58
CA TYR A 78 8.88 -13.29 0.19
C TYR A 78 7.77 -12.37 -0.30
N TYR A 79 8.10 -11.45 -1.19
CA TYR A 79 7.18 -10.43 -1.69
C TYR A 79 6.83 -10.67 -3.17
N PRO A 80 5.67 -10.18 -3.64
CA PRO A 80 5.24 -10.30 -5.03
C PRO A 80 6.23 -9.62 -5.98
N SER A 81 6.58 -10.30 -7.07
CA SER A 81 7.38 -9.74 -8.15
C SER A 81 6.60 -8.65 -8.91
N VAL A 82 7.32 -7.79 -9.62
CA VAL A 82 6.68 -6.77 -10.46
C VAL A 82 5.72 -7.41 -11.46
N ASP A 83 6.13 -8.49 -12.13
CA ASP A 83 5.30 -9.15 -13.13
C ASP A 83 4.03 -9.77 -12.53
N GLN A 84 4.08 -10.22 -11.27
CA GLN A 84 2.88 -10.70 -10.57
C GLN A 84 1.94 -9.56 -10.21
N LEU A 85 2.46 -8.41 -9.78
CA LEU A 85 1.65 -7.22 -9.47
C LEU A 85 0.99 -6.63 -10.72
N LEU A 86 1.70 -6.59 -11.85
CA LEU A 86 1.16 -6.04 -13.10
C LEU A 86 -0.02 -6.84 -13.67
N LYS A 87 -0.21 -8.11 -13.26
CA LYS A 87 -1.42 -8.87 -13.61
C LYS A 87 -2.72 -8.20 -13.11
N PHE A 88 -2.61 -7.38 -12.06
CA PHE A 88 -3.74 -6.64 -11.48
C PHE A 88 -3.87 -5.22 -12.02
N ALA A 89 -2.91 -4.76 -12.83
CA ALA A 89 -2.86 -3.43 -13.39
C ALA A 89 -2.35 -3.50 -14.85
N PRO A 90 -3.18 -4.01 -15.78
CA PRO A 90 -2.75 -4.31 -17.15
C PRO A 90 -2.29 -3.07 -17.94
N ASP A 91 -2.80 -1.89 -17.60
CA ASP A 91 -2.43 -0.62 -18.24
C ASP A 91 -1.15 0.01 -17.67
N VAL A 92 -0.49 -0.66 -16.72
CA VAL A 92 0.72 -0.16 -16.05
C VAL A 92 1.95 -0.89 -16.60
N GLY A 93 2.92 -0.13 -17.09
CA GLY A 93 4.22 -0.69 -17.49
C GLY A 93 5.09 -1.02 -16.27
N LYS A 94 6.00 -1.99 -16.44
CA LYS A 94 7.03 -2.32 -15.44
C LYS A 94 7.83 -1.11 -14.99
N GLU A 95 8.25 -0.28 -15.94
CA GLU A 95 8.99 0.95 -15.64
C GLU A 95 8.14 1.98 -14.88
N ASP A 96 6.82 2.01 -15.08
CA ASP A 96 5.95 2.92 -14.35
C ASP A 96 5.87 2.56 -12.88
N LEU A 97 5.73 1.27 -12.56
CA LEU A 97 5.73 0.80 -11.18
C LEU A 97 7.07 1.06 -10.48
N LEU A 98 8.19 0.77 -11.15
CA LEU A 98 9.53 0.99 -10.61
C LEU A 98 9.84 2.49 -10.43
N LYS A 99 9.40 3.35 -11.35
CA LYS A 99 9.49 4.80 -11.20
C LYS A 99 8.63 5.29 -10.03
N MET A 100 7.39 4.80 -9.93
CA MET A 100 6.48 5.18 -8.85
C MET A 100 7.04 4.80 -7.48
N GLU A 101 7.61 3.61 -7.34
CA GLU A 101 8.31 3.19 -6.12
C GLU A 101 9.39 4.20 -5.70
N ARG A 102 10.27 4.60 -6.62
CA ARG A 102 11.35 5.56 -6.31
C ARG A 102 10.78 6.91 -5.88
N ILE A 103 9.70 7.35 -6.54
CA ILE A 103 9.01 8.59 -6.18
C ILE A 103 8.42 8.50 -4.78
N ILE A 104 7.75 7.40 -4.43
CA ILE A 104 7.18 7.17 -3.10
C ILE A 104 8.26 7.18 -2.02
N LEU A 105 9.34 6.43 -2.23
CA LEU A 105 10.46 6.35 -1.28
C LEU A 105 11.10 7.73 -1.05
N SER A 106 11.33 8.49 -2.13
CA SER A 106 11.91 9.83 -2.07
C SER A 106 11.01 10.81 -1.34
N GLU A 107 9.71 10.85 -1.68
CA GLU A 107 8.71 11.75 -1.08
C GLU A 107 8.48 11.48 0.41
N LEU A 108 8.60 10.21 0.82
CA LEU A 108 8.50 9.80 2.21
C LEU A 108 9.84 9.86 2.95
N HIS A 109 10.91 10.30 2.27
CA HIS A 109 12.29 10.35 2.81
C HIS A 109 12.71 9.01 3.45
N TYR A 110 12.34 7.89 2.82
CA TYR A 110 12.59 6.52 3.31
C TYR A 110 12.04 6.24 4.73
N SER A 111 11.20 7.12 5.29
CA SER A 111 10.53 6.92 6.56
C SER A 111 9.32 6.01 6.37
N LEU A 112 9.54 4.70 6.33
CA LEU A 112 8.46 3.73 6.07
C LEU A 112 7.74 3.28 7.34
N GLY A 113 8.47 3.14 8.45
CA GLY A 113 7.92 2.67 9.71
C GLY A 113 6.95 3.66 10.36
N ALA A 114 5.75 3.20 10.69
CA ALA A 114 4.81 3.89 11.58
C ALA A 114 3.94 2.84 12.30
N PRO A 115 3.55 3.08 13.56
CA PRO A 115 2.52 2.27 14.22
C PRO A 115 1.22 2.34 13.41
N THR A 116 0.66 1.17 13.10
CA THR A 116 -0.63 1.05 12.40
C THR A 116 -1.76 0.76 13.40
N PRO A 117 -3.04 0.95 13.03
CA PRO A 117 -4.15 0.53 13.89
C PRO A 117 -4.04 -0.94 14.34
N LEU A 118 -3.59 -1.83 13.45
CA LEU A 118 -3.33 -3.23 13.78
C LEU A 118 -2.26 -3.41 14.86
N THR A 119 -1.24 -2.55 14.89
CA THR A 119 -0.20 -2.57 15.93
C THR A 119 -0.81 -2.35 17.31
N PHE A 120 -1.71 -1.38 17.43
CA PHE A 120 -2.41 -1.09 18.70
C PHE A 120 -3.37 -2.20 19.06
N LEU A 121 -4.14 -2.73 18.10
CA LEU A 121 -5.05 -3.84 18.32
C LEU A 121 -4.32 -5.06 18.91
N LYS A 122 -3.18 -5.45 18.32
CA LYS A 122 -2.34 -6.55 18.85
C LYS A 122 -1.86 -6.28 20.27
N ARG A 123 -1.44 -5.05 20.57
CA ARG A 123 -0.98 -4.68 21.93
C ARG A 123 -2.11 -4.71 22.95
N TYR A 124 -3.30 -4.26 22.58
CA TYR A 124 -4.47 -4.28 23.46
C TYR A 124 -5.00 -5.70 23.67
N ALA A 125 -5.06 -6.53 22.63
CA ALA A 125 -5.43 -7.94 22.75
C ALA A 125 -4.51 -8.68 23.72
N LYS A 126 -3.18 -8.49 23.58
CA LYS A 126 -2.19 -9.05 24.48
C LYS A 126 -2.34 -8.54 25.92
N ALA A 127 -2.59 -7.24 26.11
CA ALA A 127 -2.80 -6.67 27.44
C ALA A 127 -4.09 -7.17 28.10
N ALA A 128 -5.09 -7.55 27.30
CA ALA A 128 -6.36 -8.11 27.73
C ALA A 128 -6.35 -9.65 27.85
N HIS A 129 -5.23 -10.32 27.56
CA HIS A 129 -5.14 -11.78 27.47
C HIS A 129 -6.18 -12.41 26.50
N ALA A 130 -6.40 -11.73 25.37
CA ALA A 130 -7.35 -12.12 24.33
C ALA A 130 -6.65 -12.43 22.99
N ASP A 131 -5.35 -12.73 23.04
CA ASP A 131 -4.47 -13.04 21.91
C ASP A 131 -4.46 -14.51 21.49
#